data_AF-A0A925L783-F1
#
_entry.id   AF-A0A925L783-F1
#
_cell.length_a   1.000
_cell.length_b   1.000
_cell.length_c   1.000
_cell.angle_alpha   90.00
_cell.angle_beta   90.00
_cell.angle_gamma   90.00
#
_symmetry.space_group_name_H-M   'P 1'
#
loop_
_entity.id
_entity.type
_entity.pdbx_description
1 polymer ?
#
loop_
_entity_poly.entity_id
_entity_poly.type
_entity_poly.pdbx_seq_one_letter_code
_entity_poly.pdbx_strand_id
1 'polypeptide(L)'
;GAASEAFSQRNINCSIAESIERFAPVVEAAHAKGLKVRGAISCALGCPYQGEVSADEVENVVRLMKGIGVDHCGVADTIGVGTPRAVQRAMERALKHYPLVEVSGHFHDTYGQALSNIYACLEMGIHTFDASVAGLGGCPYAKGATGNVATEDVLFMLNGLGISTGIDIDQLVDAGAYISGVIGRPPASRVGKALLAKRESKREQACQ
;
A
#
# COMPACT_ATOMS: atom_id res chain seq x y z
N GLY A 1 1.16 -12.97 3.79
CA GLY A 1 0.57 -13.48 5.04
C GLY A 1 -0.42 -12.46 5.59
N ALA A 2 -1.30 -12.85 6.51
CA ALA A 2 -2.21 -11.92 7.17
C ALA A 2 -1.86 -11.80 8.65
N ALA A 3 -2.08 -10.63 9.27
CA ALA A 3 -1.93 -10.42 10.71
C ALA A 3 -3.19 -10.79 11.51
N SER A 4 -4.17 -11.48 10.90
CA SER A 4 -5.37 -11.97 11.56
C SER A 4 -5.66 -13.40 11.13
N GLU A 5 -5.85 -14.28 12.10
CA GLU A 5 -6.23 -15.69 11.86
C GLU A 5 -7.59 -15.78 11.17
N ALA A 6 -8.56 -14.96 11.58
CA ALA A 6 -9.87 -14.93 10.96
C ALA A 6 -9.80 -14.56 9.46
N PHE A 7 -8.89 -13.65 9.10
CA PHE A 7 -8.66 -13.28 7.70
C PHE A 7 -7.94 -14.39 6.94
N SER A 8 -6.87 -14.96 7.51
CA SER A 8 -6.13 -16.07 6.88
C SER A 8 -7.06 -17.25 6.58
N GLN A 9 -7.88 -17.65 7.55
CA GLN A 9 -8.83 -18.75 7.38
C GLN A 9 -9.87 -18.45 6.30
N ARG A 10 -10.44 -17.24 6.27
CA ARG A 10 -11.47 -16.91 5.27
C ARG A 10 -10.91 -16.70 3.85
N ASN A 11 -9.68 -16.23 3.72
CA ASN A 11 -9.12 -15.88 2.42
C ASN A 11 -8.33 -17.03 1.78
N ILE A 12 -7.66 -17.86 2.58
CA ILE A 12 -6.77 -18.92 2.07
C ILE A 12 -6.95 -20.28 2.80
N ASN A 13 -7.96 -20.42 3.67
CA ASN A 13 -8.34 -21.66 4.35
C ASN A 13 -7.18 -22.35 5.10
N CYS A 14 -6.35 -21.56 5.78
CA CYS A 14 -5.34 -22.05 6.70
C CYS A 14 -4.98 -20.99 7.74
N SER A 15 -4.34 -21.44 8.82
CA SER A 15 -3.77 -20.56 9.85
C SER A 15 -2.62 -19.72 9.30
N ILE A 16 -2.23 -18.68 10.04
CA ILE A 16 -1.07 -17.86 9.69
C ILE A 16 0.18 -18.74 9.60
N ALA A 17 0.43 -19.62 10.58
CA ALA A 17 1.60 -20.48 10.62
C ALA A 17 1.68 -21.40 9.40
N GLU A 18 0.59 -22.11 9.08
CA GLU A 18 0.51 -22.97 7.90
C GLU A 18 0.71 -22.18 6.59
N SER A 19 0.19 -20.94 6.52
CA SER A 19 0.40 -20.09 5.33
C SER A 19 1.87 -19.75 5.12
N ILE A 20 2.61 -19.50 6.20
CA ILE A 20 4.04 -19.18 6.15
C ILE A 20 4.84 -20.44 5.76
N GLU A 21 4.51 -21.60 6.31
CA GLU A 21 5.13 -22.87 5.92
C GLU A 21 4.92 -23.16 4.43
N ARG A 22 3.73 -22.87 3.89
CA ARG A 22 3.45 -22.98 2.45
C ARG A 22 4.26 -22.02 1.60
N PHE A 23 4.67 -20.87 2.13
CA PHE A 23 5.53 -19.92 1.41
C PHE A 23 7.01 -20.32 1.41
N ALA A 24 7.50 -21.05 2.41
CA ALA A 24 8.92 -21.35 2.55
C ALA A 24 9.54 -22.02 1.29
N PRO A 25 8.93 -23.03 0.65
CA PRO A 25 9.48 -23.62 -0.57
C PRO A 25 9.54 -22.64 -1.75
N VAL A 26 8.63 -21.66 -1.81
CA VAL A 26 8.63 -20.62 -2.85
C VAL A 26 9.77 -19.63 -2.62
N VAL A 27 10.03 -19.27 -1.36
CA VAL A 27 11.16 -18.41 -1.00
C VAL A 27 12.49 -19.09 -1.33
N GLU A 28 12.66 -20.35 -0.91
CA GLU A 28 13.84 -21.14 -1.22
C GLU A 28 14.08 -21.26 -2.74
N ALA A 29 13.03 -21.56 -3.51
CA ALA A 29 13.14 -21.67 -4.96
C ALA A 29 13.47 -20.32 -5.64
N ALA A 30 13.00 -19.20 -5.09
CA ALA A 30 13.35 -17.86 -5.59
C ALA A 30 14.83 -17.53 -5.30
N HIS A 31 15.28 -17.79 -4.09
CA HIS A 31 16.67 -17.59 -3.68
C HIS A 31 17.65 -18.49 -4.45
N ALA A 32 17.29 -19.74 -4.71
CA ALA A 32 18.08 -20.65 -5.56
C ALA A 32 18.29 -20.11 -6.99
N LYS A 33 17.44 -19.17 -7.43
CA LYS A 33 17.54 -18.47 -8.72
C LYS A 33 18.11 -17.06 -8.60
N GLY A 34 18.59 -16.66 -7.42
CA GLY A 34 19.12 -15.32 -7.15
C GLY A 34 18.07 -14.22 -7.14
N LEU A 35 16.79 -14.55 -6.94
CA LEU A 35 15.69 -13.58 -6.89
C LEU A 35 15.39 -13.19 -5.44
N LYS A 36 15.21 -11.89 -5.18
CA LYS A 36 14.71 -11.40 -3.89
C LYS A 36 13.20 -11.64 -3.75
N VAL A 37 12.74 -11.84 -2.52
CA VAL A 37 11.33 -12.04 -2.20
C VAL A 37 10.79 -10.89 -1.34
N ARG A 38 9.70 -10.29 -1.82
CA ARG A 38 8.92 -9.32 -1.06
C ARG A 38 7.70 -9.99 -0.45
N GLY A 39 7.59 -9.91 0.88
CA GLY A 39 6.41 -10.32 1.63
C GLY A 39 5.49 -9.13 1.89
N ALA A 40 4.19 -9.39 1.97
CA ALA A 40 3.20 -8.41 2.39
C ALA A 40 2.34 -8.99 3.53
N ILE A 41 2.10 -8.17 4.55
CA ILE A 41 1.29 -8.48 5.73
C ILE A 41 -0.03 -7.73 5.61
N SER A 42 -1.09 -8.43 5.21
CA SER A 42 -2.45 -7.86 5.17
C SER A 42 -3.05 -7.73 6.56
N CYS A 43 -4.04 -6.85 6.70
CA CYS A 43 -4.75 -6.57 7.95
C CYS A 43 -3.85 -6.07 9.10
N ALA A 44 -2.71 -5.45 8.79
CA ALA A 44 -1.75 -5.04 9.82
C ALA A 44 -2.28 -3.92 10.73
N LEU A 45 -3.27 -3.15 10.27
CA LEU A 45 -3.89 -2.04 11.01
C LEU A 45 -5.37 -2.29 11.39
N GLY A 46 -5.84 -3.52 11.17
CA GLY A 46 -7.22 -3.90 11.41
C GLY A 46 -7.71 -4.97 10.43
N CYS A 47 -8.68 -5.76 10.89
CA CYS A 47 -9.25 -6.88 10.16
C CYS A 47 -10.77 -6.72 10.03
N PRO A 48 -11.37 -6.95 8.86
CA PRO A 48 -12.82 -6.85 8.68
C PRO A 48 -13.62 -7.93 9.44
N TYR A 49 -12.93 -8.91 10.05
CA TYR A 49 -13.55 -10.05 10.73
C TYR A 49 -13.22 -10.11 12.21
N GLN A 50 -11.95 -9.89 12.57
CA GLN A 50 -11.46 -9.89 13.95
C GLN A 50 -11.59 -8.50 14.61
N GLY A 51 -11.67 -7.44 13.82
CA GLY A 51 -11.63 -6.07 14.32
C GLY A 51 -10.19 -5.62 14.55
N GLU A 52 -9.86 -5.30 15.80
CA GLU A 52 -8.52 -4.82 16.16
C GLU A 52 -7.45 -5.89 15.91
N VAL A 53 -6.32 -5.44 15.38
CA VAL A 53 -5.09 -6.23 15.22
C VAL A 53 -3.99 -5.45 15.94
N SER A 54 -3.42 -6.07 16.96
CA SER A 54 -2.37 -5.48 17.77
C SER A 54 -1.03 -5.43 17.03
N ALA A 55 -0.14 -4.53 17.44
CA ALA A 55 1.20 -4.48 16.90
C ALA A 55 1.96 -5.81 17.14
N ASP A 56 1.72 -6.49 18.25
CA ASP A 56 2.42 -7.75 18.57
C ASP A 56 1.96 -8.90 17.67
N GLU A 57 0.68 -8.92 17.25
CA GLU A 57 0.22 -9.83 16.19
C GLU A 57 0.93 -9.57 14.87
N VAL A 58 1.14 -8.29 14.51
CA VAL A 58 1.94 -7.92 13.33
C VAL A 58 3.39 -8.42 13.49
N GLU A 59 4.01 -8.19 14.66
CA GLU A 59 5.38 -8.63 14.94
C GLU A 59 5.55 -10.15 14.79
N ASN A 60 4.57 -10.94 15.23
CA ASN A 60 4.61 -12.38 15.07
C ASN A 60 4.71 -12.79 13.59
N VAL A 61 3.92 -12.16 12.71
CA VAL A 61 3.97 -12.43 11.27
C VAL A 61 5.27 -11.97 10.64
N VAL A 62 5.77 -10.79 11.03
CA VAL A 62 7.07 -10.24 10.60
C VAL A 62 8.18 -11.25 10.88
N ARG A 63 8.25 -11.75 12.13
CA ARG A 63 9.25 -12.74 12.56
C ARG A 63 9.15 -14.04 11.77
N LEU A 64 7.94 -14.53 11.55
CA LEU A 64 7.69 -15.74 10.76
C LEU A 64 8.15 -15.58 9.30
N MET A 65 7.82 -14.45 8.65
CA MET A 65 8.30 -14.13 7.31
C MET A 65 9.82 -14.02 7.25
N LYS A 66 10.44 -13.37 8.25
CA LYS A 66 11.90 -13.25 8.30
C LYS A 66 12.55 -14.62 8.44
N GLY A 67 11.96 -15.50 9.25
CA GLY A 67 12.45 -16.86 9.50
C GLY A 67 12.51 -17.74 8.26
N ILE A 68 11.64 -17.51 7.27
CA ILE A 68 11.67 -18.24 5.99
C ILE A 68 12.50 -17.54 4.91
N GLY A 69 13.19 -16.44 5.23
CA GLY A 69 14.07 -15.74 4.29
C GLY A 69 13.41 -14.65 3.45
N VAL A 70 12.24 -14.12 3.82
CA VAL A 70 11.71 -12.95 3.12
C VAL A 70 12.69 -11.78 3.23
N ASP A 71 12.99 -11.12 2.10
CA ASP A 71 13.97 -10.05 2.01
C ASP A 71 13.35 -8.68 2.33
N HIS A 72 12.12 -8.44 1.88
CA HIS A 72 11.44 -7.14 2.04
C HIS A 72 10.07 -7.32 2.71
N CYS A 73 9.80 -6.55 3.76
CA CYS A 73 8.56 -6.59 4.55
C CYS A 73 7.63 -5.41 4.24
N GLY A 74 6.53 -5.68 3.53
CA GLY A 74 5.43 -4.72 3.34
C GLY A 74 4.37 -4.83 4.44
N VAL A 75 4.06 -3.71 5.09
CA VAL A 75 2.98 -3.58 6.08
C VAL A 75 1.76 -2.95 5.41
N ALA A 76 0.62 -3.66 5.40
CA ALA A 76 -0.55 -3.24 4.63
C ALA A 76 -1.78 -2.92 5.51
N ASP A 77 -2.38 -1.76 5.24
CA ASP A 77 -3.73 -1.41 5.68
C ASP A 77 -4.75 -1.81 4.61
N THR A 78 -5.16 -3.08 4.67
CA THR A 78 -6.00 -3.72 3.64
C THR A 78 -7.41 -3.15 3.57
N ILE A 79 -7.91 -2.56 4.65
CA ILE A 79 -9.29 -2.03 4.73
C ILE A 79 -9.33 -0.51 4.93
N GLY A 80 -8.17 0.15 5.02
CA GLY A 80 -8.03 1.60 5.10
C GLY A 80 -8.46 2.20 6.43
N VAL A 81 -8.47 1.43 7.51
CA VAL A 81 -8.93 1.88 8.85
C VAL A 81 -7.81 2.38 9.75
N GLY A 82 -6.56 2.21 9.31
CA GLY A 82 -5.39 2.59 10.06
C GLY A 82 -5.27 4.10 10.22
N THR A 83 -4.60 4.50 11.29
CA THR A 83 -4.34 5.91 11.62
C THR A 83 -2.84 6.14 11.87
N PRO A 84 -2.36 7.40 11.82
CA PRO A 84 -0.93 7.72 11.90
C PRO A 84 -0.17 7.05 13.04
N ARG A 85 -0.72 7.05 14.26
CA ARG A 85 -0.06 6.40 15.41
C ARG A 85 -0.12 4.88 15.35
N ALA A 86 -1.19 4.31 14.80
CA ALA A 86 -1.31 2.87 14.63
C ALA A 86 -0.31 2.34 13.60
N VAL A 87 -0.15 3.04 12.47
CA VAL A 87 0.83 2.65 11.45
C VAL A 87 2.26 2.75 11.98
N GLN A 88 2.60 3.80 12.74
CA GLN A 88 3.92 3.92 13.34
C GLN A 88 4.24 2.73 14.25
N ARG A 89 3.31 2.33 15.12
CA ARG A 89 3.49 1.15 15.98
C ARG A 89 3.69 -0.15 15.19
N ALA A 90 2.93 -0.36 14.11
CA ALA A 90 3.09 -1.54 13.27
C ALA A 90 4.44 -1.53 12.53
N MET A 91 4.86 -0.38 12.03
CA MET A 91 6.15 -0.20 11.35
C MET A 91 7.33 -0.43 12.30
N GLU A 92 7.26 0.05 13.55
CA GLU A 92 8.26 -0.25 14.58
C GLU A 92 8.47 -1.75 14.75
N ARG A 93 7.41 -2.56 14.63
CA ARG A 93 7.53 -4.02 14.70
C ARG A 93 8.26 -4.61 13.50
N ALA A 94 8.02 -4.10 12.30
CA ALA A 94 8.78 -4.51 11.12
C ALA A 94 10.26 -4.15 11.25
N LEU A 95 10.56 -2.92 11.71
CA LEU A 95 11.92 -2.38 11.83
C LEU A 95 12.79 -3.06 12.91
N LYS A 96 12.20 -3.82 13.84
CA LYS A 96 12.97 -4.69 14.75
C LYS A 96 13.67 -5.84 14.03
N HIS A 97 13.14 -6.29 12.89
CA HIS A 97 13.57 -7.52 12.20
C HIS A 97 14.12 -7.26 10.78
N TYR A 98 13.80 -6.11 10.19
CA TYR A 98 14.24 -5.71 8.86
C TYR A 98 14.93 -4.34 8.90
N PRO A 99 16.00 -4.12 8.12
CA PRO A 99 16.56 -2.80 7.94
C PRO A 99 15.53 -1.87 7.27
N LEU A 100 15.65 -0.57 7.53
CA LEU A 100 14.69 0.44 7.07
C LEU A 100 14.43 0.38 5.56
N VAL A 101 15.46 0.14 4.76
CA VAL A 101 15.37 0.06 3.29
C VAL A 101 14.56 -1.13 2.77
N GLU A 102 14.34 -2.14 3.62
CA GLU A 102 13.60 -3.37 3.32
C GLU A 102 12.17 -3.35 3.91
N VAL A 103 11.69 -2.19 4.36
CA VAL A 103 10.32 -2.02 4.88
C VAL A 103 9.53 -1.09 3.96
N SER A 104 8.26 -1.41 3.71
CA SER A 104 7.35 -0.56 2.93
C SER A 104 5.93 -0.52 3.48
N GLY A 105 5.19 0.52 3.12
CA GLY A 105 3.76 0.68 3.44
C GLY A 105 2.86 0.49 2.23
N HIS A 106 1.74 -0.21 2.42
CA HIS A 106 0.63 -0.30 1.45
C HIS A 106 -0.65 0.16 2.12
N PHE A 107 -1.18 1.32 1.74
CA PHE A 107 -2.32 1.92 2.43
C PHE A 107 -3.50 2.14 1.50
N HIS A 108 -4.65 1.59 1.89
CA HIS A 108 -5.90 1.90 1.23
C HIS A 108 -6.44 3.26 1.73
N ASP A 109 -7.02 4.04 0.82
CA ASP A 109 -7.63 5.34 1.11
C ASP A 109 -9.14 5.25 1.34
N THR A 110 -9.64 4.07 1.76
CA THR A 110 -11.07 3.79 1.98
C THR A 110 -11.71 4.80 2.94
N TYR A 111 -10.98 5.22 3.98
CA TYR A 111 -11.41 6.22 4.97
C TYR A 111 -10.60 7.52 4.92
N GLY A 112 -9.91 7.79 3.79
CA GLY A 112 -9.14 9.03 3.61
C GLY A 112 -7.88 9.14 4.47
N GLN A 113 -7.36 8.02 4.99
CA GLN A 113 -6.22 8.00 5.91
C GLN A 113 -4.88 7.70 5.21
N ALA A 114 -4.87 7.37 3.91
CA ALA A 114 -3.66 6.82 3.32
C ALA A 114 -2.51 7.84 3.27
N LEU A 115 -2.77 9.09 2.86
CA LEU A 115 -1.73 10.12 2.82
C LEU A 115 -1.21 10.48 4.22
N SER A 116 -2.08 10.57 5.23
CA SER A 116 -1.65 10.84 6.60
C SER A 116 -0.83 9.68 7.18
N ASN A 117 -1.17 8.44 6.83
CA ASN A 117 -0.39 7.26 7.20
C ASN A 117 0.97 7.21 6.48
N ILE A 118 1.04 7.55 5.19
CA ILE A 118 2.31 7.69 4.46
C ILE A 118 3.18 8.76 5.11
N TYR A 119 2.61 9.94 5.37
CA TYR A 119 3.33 11.03 6.03
C TYR A 119 3.90 10.60 7.39
N ALA A 120 3.10 9.90 8.20
CA ALA A 120 3.55 9.37 9.48
C ALA A 120 4.71 8.35 9.35
N CYS A 121 4.76 7.59 8.26
CA CYS A 121 5.85 6.67 7.95
C CYS A 121 7.11 7.41 7.44
N LEU A 122 6.94 8.47 6.64
CA LEU A 122 8.04 9.34 6.21
C LEU A 122 8.77 9.96 7.41
N GLU A 123 8.04 10.37 8.45
CA GLU A 123 8.61 10.87 9.72
C GLU A 123 9.45 9.80 10.47
N MET A 124 9.26 8.52 10.16
CA MET A 124 10.10 7.42 10.68
C MET A 124 11.29 7.12 9.77
N GLY A 125 11.42 7.80 8.64
CA GLY A 125 12.42 7.57 7.60
C GLY A 125 12.03 6.52 6.56
N ILE A 126 10.85 5.87 6.66
CA ILE A 126 10.39 4.89 5.67
C ILE A 126 10.15 5.60 4.34
N HIS A 127 10.69 5.04 3.26
CA HIS A 127 10.74 5.71 1.95
C HIS A 127 10.27 4.82 0.78
N THR A 128 9.56 3.72 1.08
CA THR A 128 9.02 2.81 0.06
C THR A 128 7.52 2.63 0.30
N PHE A 129 6.70 3.00 -0.67
CA PHE A 129 5.24 2.95 -0.55
C PHE A 129 4.61 2.39 -1.81
N ASP A 130 3.60 1.54 -1.62
CA ASP A 130 2.75 1.05 -2.70
C ASP A 130 1.58 2.01 -2.92
N ALA A 131 1.31 2.32 -4.19
CA ALA A 131 0.19 3.14 -4.62
C ALA A 131 -0.35 2.61 -5.96
N SER A 132 -1.52 3.09 -6.37
CA SER A 132 -2.17 2.66 -7.62
C SER A 132 -2.46 3.86 -8.51
N VAL A 133 -2.10 3.79 -9.79
CA VAL A 133 -2.36 4.87 -10.76
C VAL A 133 -3.86 5.17 -10.80
N ALA A 134 -4.25 6.45 -10.88
CA ALA A 134 -5.63 6.91 -10.84
C ALA A 134 -6.45 6.42 -9.62
N GLY A 135 -5.79 5.87 -8.58
CA GLY A 135 -6.47 5.20 -7.46
C GLY A 135 -7.22 3.94 -7.88
N LEU A 136 -6.69 3.18 -8.86
CA LEU A 136 -7.31 1.94 -9.31
C LEU A 136 -7.39 0.89 -8.21
N GLY A 137 -8.48 0.12 -8.27
CA GLY A 137 -8.84 -0.87 -7.27
C GLY A 137 -9.89 -0.35 -6.29
N GLY A 138 -10.76 -1.24 -5.85
CA GLY A 138 -11.74 -0.96 -4.80
C GLY A 138 -11.47 -1.83 -3.59
N CYS A 139 -12.16 -1.54 -2.48
CA CYS A 139 -12.14 -2.41 -1.32
C CYS A 139 -13.29 -3.44 -1.43
N PRO A 140 -13.01 -4.76 -1.55
CA PRO A 140 -14.08 -5.77 -1.59
C PRO A 140 -14.90 -5.80 -0.29
N TYR A 141 -14.33 -5.29 0.82
CA TYR A 141 -14.96 -5.23 2.14
C TYR A 141 -15.78 -3.96 2.38
N ALA A 142 -15.60 -2.92 1.56
CA ALA A 142 -16.35 -1.67 1.62
C ALA A 142 -16.91 -1.35 0.23
N LYS A 143 -18.13 -1.85 -0.04
CA LYS A 143 -18.79 -1.70 -1.34
C LYS A 143 -18.87 -0.23 -1.75
N GLY A 144 -18.25 0.10 -2.90
CA GLY A 144 -18.26 1.45 -3.47
C GLY A 144 -17.19 2.39 -2.92
N ALA A 145 -16.41 1.98 -1.92
CA ALA A 145 -15.32 2.79 -1.39
C ALA A 145 -14.02 2.62 -2.19
N THR A 146 -13.18 3.65 -2.11
CA THR A 146 -11.81 3.64 -2.64
C THR A 146 -11.00 2.48 -2.06
N GLY A 147 -10.15 1.88 -2.89
CA GLY A 147 -9.18 0.87 -2.48
C GLY A 147 -7.84 1.52 -2.19
N ASN A 148 -6.85 1.26 -3.04
CA ASN A 148 -5.50 1.81 -2.93
C ASN A 148 -5.49 3.35 -2.96
N VAL A 149 -4.50 3.94 -2.29
CA VAL A 149 -4.16 5.35 -2.49
C VAL A 149 -3.75 5.63 -3.94
N ALA A 150 -4.17 6.78 -4.47
CA ALA A 150 -3.80 7.20 -5.81
C ALA A 150 -2.33 7.64 -5.87
N THR A 151 -1.60 7.17 -6.89
CA THR A 151 -0.17 7.49 -7.05
C THR A 151 0.06 8.99 -7.27
N GLU A 152 -0.83 9.65 -8.00
CA GLU A 152 -0.80 11.08 -8.26
C GLU A 152 -0.97 11.90 -6.96
N ASP A 153 -1.84 11.43 -6.06
CA ASP A 153 -2.10 12.10 -4.79
C ASP A 153 -0.86 11.98 -3.87
N VAL A 154 -0.21 10.81 -3.87
CA VAL A 154 1.07 10.61 -3.15
C VAL A 154 2.17 11.48 -3.76
N LEU A 155 2.33 11.44 -5.07
CA LEU A 155 3.38 12.18 -5.78
C LEU A 155 3.23 13.69 -5.58
N PHE A 156 2.00 14.21 -5.59
CA PHE A 156 1.74 15.61 -5.31
C PHE A 156 2.21 16.02 -3.90
N MET A 157 1.91 15.20 -2.89
CA MET A 157 2.40 15.43 -1.53
C MET A 157 3.93 15.39 -1.47
N LEU A 158 4.56 14.35 -2.04
CA LEU A 158 6.01 14.20 -2.03
C LEU A 158 6.73 15.35 -2.74
N ASN A 159 6.21 15.79 -3.89
CA ASN A 159 6.73 16.96 -4.60
C ASN A 159 6.59 18.23 -3.76
N GLY A 160 5.46 18.42 -3.07
CA GLY A 160 5.25 19.55 -2.16
C GLY A 160 6.19 19.55 -0.95
N LEU A 161 6.61 18.37 -0.50
CA LEU A 161 7.63 18.20 0.54
C LEU A 161 9.07 18.33 0.02
N GLY A 162 9.27 18.48 -1.29
CA GLY A 162 10.60 18.53 -1.90
C GLY A 162 11.31 17.17 -1.97
N ILE A 163 10.59 16.07 -1.84
CA ILE A 163 11.13 14.71 -1.89
C ILE A 163 11.19 14.25 -3.35
N SER A 164 12.39 13.91 -3.83
CA SER A 164 12.57 13.41 -5.18
C SER A 164 12.13 11.96 -5.31
N THR A 165 11.29 11.69 -6.31
CA THR A 165 10.78 10.34 -6.64
C THR A 165 11.26 9.83 -7.99
N GLY A 166 11.75 10.74 -8.87
CA GLY A 166 12.06 10.43 -10.26
C GLY A 166 10.83 10.24 -11.16
N ILE A 167 9.62 10.51 -10.68
CA ILE A 167 8.37 10.32 -11.43
C ILE A 167 7.86 11.67 -11.95
N ASP A 168 7.58 11.74 -13.24
CA ASP A 168 6.91 12.87 -13.88
C ASP A 168 5.39 12.81 -13.60
N ILE A 169 4.89 13.81 -12.88
CA ILE A 169 3.48 13.87 -12.50
C ILE A 169 2.56 14.06 -13.71
N ASP A 170 3.01 14.76 -14.75
CA ASP A 170 2.18 15.05 -15.90
C ASP A 170 1.98 13.79 -16.76
N GLN A 171 3.05 13.02 -16.97
CA GLN A 171 3.00 11.71 -17.66
C GLN A 171 2.19 10.68 -16.86
N LEU A 172 2.29 10.71 -15.53
CA LEU A 172 1.50 9.83 -14.66
C LEU A 172 -0.01 10.12 -14.78
N VAL A 173 -0.39 11.40 -14.80
CA VAL A 173 -1.79 11.82 -15.00
C VAL A 173 -2.32 11.36 -16.36
N ASP A 174 -1.51 11.42 -17.42
CA ASP A 174 -1.90 10.93 -18.75
C ASP A 174 -2.13 9.42 -18.75
N ALA A 175 -1.25 8.65 -18.09
CA ALA A 175 -1.43 7.21 -17.92
C ALA A 175 -2.72 6.89 -17.14
N GLY A 176 -3.00 7.64 -16.07
CA GLY A 176 -4.22 7.53 -15.28
C GLY A 176 -5.49 7.84 -16.10
N ALA A 177 -5.47 8.91 -16.90
CA ALA A 177 -6.57 9.27 -17.78
C ALA A 177 -6.81 8.19 -18.85
N TYR A 178 -5.75 7.65 -19.46
CA TYR A 178 -5.84 6.59 -20.46
C TYR A 178 -6.55 5.35 -19.89
N ILE A 179 -6.06 4.81 -18.77
CA ILE A 179 -6.63 3.58 -18.21
C ILE A 179 -8.07 3.81 -17.72
N SER A 180 -8.37 4.99 -17.16
CA SER A 180 -9.73 5.40 -16.80
C SER A 180 -10.68 5.41 -18.00
N GLY A 181 -10.21 5.88 -19.16
CA GLY A 181 -10.97 5.82 -20.41
C GLY A 181 -11.25 4.38 -20.86
N VAL A 182 -10.23 3.51 -20.83
CA VAL A 182 -10.37 2.09 -21.22
C VAL A 182 -11.36 1.34 -20.33
N ILE A 183 -11.31 1.54 -19.02
CA ILE A 183 -12.21 0.84 -18.07
C ILE A 183 -13.60 1.50 -17.95
N GLY A 184 -13.80 2.66 -18.58
CA GLY A 184 -15.05 3.43 -18.51
C GLY A 184 -15.37 3.96 -17.11
N ARG A 185 -14.36 4.33 -16.31
CA ARG A 185 -14.55 4.88 -14.96
C ARG A 185 -13.63 6.09 -14.75
N PRO A 186 -14.14 7.19 -14.18
CA PRO A 186 -13.32 8.37 -13.93
C PRO A 186 -12.20 8.06 -12.92
N PRO A 187 -11.05 8.77 -12.98
CA PRO A 187 -9.97 8.59 -12.01
C PRO A 187 -10.46 8.79 -10.58
N ALA A 188 -10.05 7.95 -9.63
CA ALA A 188 -10.33 8.19 -8.21
C ALA A 188 -9.40 9.27 -7.62
N SER A 189 -8.20 9.44 -8.18
CA SER A 189 -7.23 10.47 -7.80
C SER A 189 -7.86 11.88 -7.78
N ARG A 190 -7.69 12.59 -6.67
CA ARG A 190 -8.12 13.98 -6.53
C ARG A 190 -7.20 14.91 -7.35
N VAL A 191 -5.90 14.66 -7.31
CA VAL A 191 -4.90 15.44 -8.04
C VAL A 191 -5.03 15.24 -9.54
N GLY A 192 -5.15 14.00 -10.01
CA GLY A 192 -5.31 13.69 -11.42
C GLY A 192 -6.51 14.40 -12.04
N LYS A 193 -7.67 14.36 -11.36
CA LYS A 193 -8.86 15.14 -11.76
C LYS A 193 -8.59 16.64 -11.85
N ALA A 194 -7.97 17.22 -10.83
CA ALA A 194 -7.70 18.65 -10.78
C ALA A 194 -6.72 19.10 -11.88
N LEU A 195 -5.68 18.32 -12.15
CA LEU A 195 -4.70 18.61 -13.19
C LEU A 195 -5.28 18.48 -14.59
N LEU A 196 -6.08 17.44 -14.86
CA LEU A 196 -6.79 17.29 -16.14
C LEU A 196 -7.71 18.48 -16.41
N ALA A 197 -8.56 18.83 -15.44
CA ALA A 197 -9.47 19.97 -15.57
C ALA A 197 -8.70 21.29 -15.83
N LYS A 198 -7.60 21.52 -15.11
CA LYS A 198 -6.75 22.70 -15.31
C LYS A 198 -6.15 22.76 -16.72
N ARG A 199 -5.76 21.63 -17.30
CA ARG A 199 -5.22 21.55 -18.67
C ARG A 199 -6.31 21.83 -19.71
N GLU A 200 -7.51 21.31 -19.50
CA GLU A 200 -8.67 21.56 -20.38
C GLU A 200 -9.01 23.05 -20.43
N SER A 201 -9.15 23.72 -19.27
CA SER A 201 -9.44 25.16 -19.24
C SER A 201 -8.37 26.01 -19.92
N LYS A 202 -7.08 25.64 -19.79
CA LYS A 202 -5.99 26.33 -20.51
C LYS A 202 -6.09 26.16 -22.03
N ARG A 203 -6.48 24.98 -22.50
CA ARG A 203 -6.67 24.70 -23.92
C ARG A 203 -7.83 25.52 -24.49
N GLU A 204 -8.93 25.63 -23.75
CA GLU A 204 -10.09 26.43 -24.16
C GLU A 204 -9.74 27.92 -24.25
N GLN A 205 -9.00 28.45 -23.27
CA GLN A 205 -8.52 29.84 -23.28
C GLN A 205 -7.55 30.13 -24.43
N ALA A 206 -6.73 29.16 -24.83
CA ALA A 206 -5.79 29.33 -25.94
C ALA A 206 -6.46 29.30 -27.33
N CYS A 207 -7.70 28.80 -27.42
CA CYS A 207 -8.48 28.74 -28.65
C CYS A 207 -9.46 29.92 -28.82
N GLN A 208 -9.50 30.86 -27.87
CA GLN A 208 -10.27 32.11 -27.91
C GLN A 208 -9.38 33.28 -28.33
#